data_AF-A0AAV3XU13-F1
#
_entry.id   AF-A0AAV3XU13-F1
#
_cell.length_a   1.000
_cell.length_b   1.000
_cell.length_c   1.000
_cell.angle_alpha   90.00
_cell.angle_beta   90.00
_cell.angle_gamma   90.00
#
_symmetry.space_group_name_H-M   'P 1'
#
loop_
_entity.id
_entity.type
_entity.pdbx_description
1 polymer ?
#
loop_
_entity_poly.entity_id
_entity_poly.type
_entity_poly.pdbx_seq_one_letter_code
_entity_poly.pdbx_strand_id
1 'polypeptide(L)'
;MGRQWELSYRLGMRPWICVAYSAPVSAASAVFLIYPLGQGSFSDGMPLGISGTFNFMIVFQAEHNILMHPFHMLGVAGVFGGSLFSAMHGSLVTSSLVRETTEVESQNYGYKFGQEEETYNIVAAHGYFGRLIFQYASFNNSRSLHFFLGAWPVVGIWFTALGVSTMAFNLNGFNFNNSVIDSQGRVINTWADIINRANLGMEVMHERNAHNFPLDLAAGESAPVALTAPVING
;
A
#
# COMPACT_ATOMS: atom_id res chain seq x y z
N MET A 1 -0.57 5.04 17.30
CA MET A 1 -0.86 3.64 17.69
C MET A 1 -1.12 3.48 19.18
N GLY A 2 -0.14 3.64 20.09
CA GLY A 2 -0.34 3.41 21.54
C GLY A 2 -1.49 4.20 22.18
N ARG A 3 -1.60 5.50 21.87
CA ARG A 3 -2.70 6.35 22.36
C ARG A 3 -4.10 5.88 21.92
N GLN A 4 -4.24 5.27 20.73
CA GLN A 4 -5.53 4.73 20.26
C GLN A 4 -5.94 3.53 21.12
N TRP A 5 -4.98 2.65 21.43
CA TRP A 5 -5.21 1.54 22.35
C TRP A 5 -5.58 2.05 23.75
N GLU A 6 -4.81 2.98 24.32
CA GLU A 6 -5.07 3.49 25.66
C GLU A 6 -6.49 4.09 25.76
N LEU A 7 -6.86 4.97 24.83
CA LEU A 7 -8.18 5.57 24.84
C LEU A 7 -9.29 4.52 24.70
N SER A 8 -9.11 3.50 23.84
CA SER A 8 -10.08 2.41 23.72
C SER A 8 -10.25 1.64 25.04
N TYR A 9 -9.17 1.44 25.78
CA TYR A 9 -9.20 0.80 27.10
C TYR A 9 -9.93 1.66 28.13
N ARG A 10 -9.63 2.97 28.20
CA ARG A 10 -10.28 3.91 29.13
C ARG A 10 -11.80 4.00 28.91
N LEU A 11 -12.25 3.88 27.66
CA LEU A 11 -13.66 3.96 27.27
C LEU A 11 -14.39 2.59 27.26
N GLY A 12 -13.72 1.49 27.62
CA GLY A 12 -14.31 0.15 27.56
C GLY A 12 -14.63 -0.33 26.13
N MET A 13 -13.97 0.24 25.12
CA MET A 13 -14.12 -0.15 23.71
C MET A 13 -13.29 -1.39 23.39
N ARG A 14 -13.62 -2.06 22.28
CA ARG A 14 -12.77 -3.13 21.73
C ARG A 14 -11.42 -2.55 21.25
N PRO A 15 -10.27 -3.21 21.53
CA PRO A 15 -8.95 -2.56 21.46
C PRO A 15 -8.27 -2.59 20.08
N TRP A 16 -8.99 -2.81 18.98
CA TRP A 16 -8.39 -3.17 17.69
C TRP A 16 -8.26 -2.04 16.65
N ILE A 17 -8.67 -0.82 16.98
CA ILE A 17 -8.47 0.36 16.10
C ILE A 17 -6.97 0.58 15.84
N CYS A 18 -6.14 0.43 16.87
CA CYS A 18 -4.70 0.57 16.74
C CYS A 18 -4.07 -0.49 15.82
N VAL A 19 -4.70 -1.67 15.69
CA VAL A 19 -4.24 -2.74 14.79
C VAL A 19 -4.47 -2.33 13.34
N ALA A 20 -5.63 -1.76 13.00
CA ALA A 20 -5.85 -1.21 11.67
C ALA A 20 -4.86 -0.07 11.35
N TYR A 21 -4.58 0.80 12.33
CA TYR A 21 -3.62 1.89 12.18
C TYR A 21 -2.15 1.41 12.10
N SER A 22 -1.85 0.15 12.43
CA SER A 22 -0.49 -0.36 12.28
C SER A 22 -0.09 -0.49 10.81
N ALA A 23 -1.02 -0.71 9.89
CA ALA A 23 -0.74 -0.78 8.46
C ALA A 23 -0.01 0.47 7.90
N PRO A 24 -0.55 1.70 8.03
CA PRO A 24 0.17 2.89 7.60
C PRO A 24 1.44 3.18 8.41
N VAL A 25 1.48 2.82 9.70
CA VAL A 25 2.70 2.94 10.52
C VAL A 25 3.82 2.04 9.98
N SER A 26 3.50 0.79 9.62
CA SER A 26 4.44 -0.15 9.01
C SER A 26 4.91 0.33 7.65
N ALA A 27 4.01 0.86 6.81
CA ALA A 27 4.38 1.40 5.50
C ALA A 27 5.32 2.61 5.62
N ALA A 28 5.04 3.53 6.54
CA ALA A 28 5.93 4.67 6.82
C ALA A 28 7.29 4.20 7.36
N SER A 29 7.29 3.23 8.26
CA SER A 29 8.54 2.65 8.80
C SER A 29 9.36 1.97 7.70
N ALA A 30 8.71 1.31 6.74
CA ALA A 30 9.39 0.64 5.63
C ALA A 30 10.19 1.64 4.77
N VAL A 31 9.59 2.77 4.37
CA VAL A 31 10.21 3.74 3.44
C VAL A 31 11.15 4.75 4.10
N PHE A 32 10.96 5.04 5.40
CA PHE A 32 11.77 6.04 6.12
C PHE A 32 12.85 5.44 7.03
N LEU A 33 12.76 4.15 7.34
CA LEU A 33 13.69 3.50 8.27
C LEU A 33 14.24 2.20 7.71
N ILE A 34 13.39 1.22 7.40
CA ILE A 34 13.87 -0.13 7.04
C ILE A 34 14.64 -0.10 5.72
N TYR A 35 14.10 0.56 4.70
CA TYR A 35 14.76 0.67 3.40
C TYR A 35 16.13 1.37 3.49
N PRO A 36 16.24 2.57 4.11
CA PRO A 36 17.53 3.18 4.42
C PRO A 36 18.52 2.27 5.14
N LEU A 37 18.07 1.50 6.14
CA LEU A 37 18.94 0.59 6.88
C LEU A 37 19.44 -0.57 6.01
N GLY A 38 18.59 -1.09 5.12
CA GLY A 38 18.94 -2.15 4.20
C GLY A 38 19.93 -1.70 3.11
N GLN A 39 19.76 -0.47 2.60
CA GLN A 39 20.66 0.13 1.61
C GLN A 39 21.89 0.82 2.24
N GLY A 40 21.92 0.98 3.56
CA GLY A 40 23.07 1.52 4.29
C GLY A 40 23.15 3.05 4.33
N SER A 41 22.14 3.77 3.85
CA SER A 41 22.09 5.24 3.86
C SER A 41 20.67 5.81 3.97
N PHE A 42 20.53 6.92 4.72
CA PHE A 42 19.29 7.71 4.74
C PHE A 42 19.08 8.56 3.48
N SER A 43 20.08 8.69 2.59
CA SER A 43 19.89 9.31 1.27
C SER A 43 18.83 8.61 0.43
N ASP A 44 18.70 7.30 0.64
CA ASP A 44 17.83 6.44 -0.18
C ASP A 44 16.43 6.31 0.45
N GLY A 45 16.23 6.95 1.61
CA GLY A 45 14.91 7.09 2.22
C GLY A 45 14.00 7.95 1.36
N MET A 46 12.69 7.66 1.41
CA MET A 46 11.72 8.44 0.64
C MET A 46 11.79 9.95 1.00
N PRO A 47 11.96 10.87 0.04
CA PRO A 47 12.00 12.29 0.35
C PRO A 47 10.65 12.84 0.81
N LEU A 48 10.67 13.90 1.64
CA LEU A 48 9.48 14.59 2.13
C LEU A 48 8.97 15.64 1.13
N GLY A 49 8.48 15.18 -0.02
CA GLY A 49 7.88 16.05 -1.04
C GLY A 49 7.33 15.26 -2.22
N ILE A 50 6.33 15.84 -2.91
CA ILE A 50 5.57 15.16 -3.97
C ILE A 50 6.50 14.61 -5.07
N SER A 51 7.33 15.47 -5.67
CA SER A 51 8.27 15.05 -6.71
C SER A 51 9.35 14.10 -6.20
N GLY A 52 9.75 14.24 -4.93
CA GLY A 52 10.71 13.35 -4.31
C GLY A 52 10.16 11.94 -4.09
N THR A 53 8.87 11.83 -3.73
CA THR A 53 8.17 10.53 -3.68
C THR A 53 8.15 9.86 -5.06
N PHE A 54 7.89 10.62 -6.15
CA PHE A 54 7.96 10.06 -7.49
C PHE A 54 9.37 9.60 -7.87
N ASN A 55 10.39 10.38 -7.52
CA ASN A 55 11.78 9.99 -7.73
C ASN A 55 12.11 8.68 -6.99
N PHE A 56 11.77 8.57 -5.71
CA PHE A 56 11.92 7.33 -4.94
C PHE A 56 11.23 6.15 -5.63
N MET A 57 9.97 6.31 -6.04
CA MET A 57 9.22 5.22 -6.70
C MET A 57 9.85 4.76 -8.02
N ILE A 58 10.39 5.68 -8.82
CA ILE A 58 11.02 5.37 -10.11
C ILE A 58 12.34 4.63 -9.91
N VAL A 59 13.19 5.13 -9.00
CA VAL A 59 14.48 4.50 -8.68
C VAL A 59 14.26 3.12 -8.07
N PHE A 60 13.32 3.01 -7.12
CA PHE A 60 12.95 1.74 -6.51
C PHE A 60 12.44 0.71 -7.54
N GLN A 61 11.74 1.14 -8.58
CA GLN A 61 11.36 0.26 -9.69
C GLN A 61 12.58 -0.20 -10.51
N ALA A 62 13.54 0.68 -10.77
CA ALA A 62 14.76 0.35 -11.49
C ALA A 62 15.57 -0.73 -10.75
N GLU A 63 15.78 -0.55 -9.44
CA GLU A 63 16.63 -1.42 -8.62
C GLU A 63 15.93 -2.71 -8.19
N HIS A 64 14.62 -2.68 -7.92
CA HIS A 64 13.92 -3.80 -7.29
C HIS A 64 12.85 -4.45 -8.16
N ASN A 65 12.52 -3.87 -9.32
CA ASN A 65 11.42 -4.33 -10.19
C ASN A 65 10.12 -4.56 -9.40
N ILE A 66 9.77 -3.60 -8.52
CA ILE A 66 8.67 -3.71 -7.55
C ILE A 66 7.33 -4.09 -8.19
N LEU A 67 7.06 -3.67 -9.42
CA LEU A 67 5.84 -4.04 -10.14
C LEU A 67 5.69 -5.55 -10.34
N MET A 68 6.80 -6.30 -10.37
CA MET A 68 6.85 -7.75 -10.47
C MET A 68 6.92 -8.45 -9.10
N HIS A 69 6.82 -7.71 -7.99
CA HIS A 69 6.83 -8.28 -6.64
C HIS A 69 5.41 -8.59 -6.13
N PRO A 70 5.12 -9.84 -5.69
CA PRO A 70 3.76 -10.25 -5.33
C PRO A 70 3.19 -9.47 -4.15
N PHE A 71 4.01 -9.05 -3.19
CA PHE A 71 3.54 -8.25 -2.06
C PHE A 71 3.10 -6.84 -2.48
N HIS A 72 3.70 -6.26 -3.51
CA HIS A 72 3.24 -4.99 -4.07
C HIS A 72 1.90 -5.19 -4.79
N MET A 73 1.74 -6.28 -5.57
CA MET A 73 0.47 -6.61 -6.21
C MET A 73 -0.68 -6.82 -5.21
N LEU A 74 -0.41 -7.51 -4.08
CA LEU A 74 -1.36 -7.63 -2.98
C LEU A 74 -1.72 -6.27 -2.37
N GLY A 75 -0.74 -5.38 -2.29
CA GLY A 75 -0.94 -3.97 -1.93
C GLY A 75 -1.91 -3.24 -2.84
N VAL A 76 -1.68 -3.32 -4.14
CA VAL A 76 -2.53 -2.74 -5.18
C VAL A 76 -3.96 -3.28 -5.06
N ALA A 77 -4.12 -4.61 -4.91
CA ALA A 77 -5.42 -5.23 -4.67
C ALA A 77 -6.09 -4.72 -3.37
N GLY A 78 -5.30 -4.49 -2.32
CA GLY A 78 -5.74 -3.88 -1.07
C GLY A 78 -6.33 -2.49 -1.24
N VAL A 79 -5.63 -1.59 -1.93
CA VAL A 79 -6.08 -0.18 -2.10
C VAL A 79 -7.18 -0.03 -3.13
N PHE A 80 -7.11 -0.75 -4.26
CA PHE A 80 -8.18 -0.76 -5.25
C PHE A 80 -9.45 -1.40 -4.70
N GLY A 81 -9.33 -2.55 -4.04
CA GLY A 81 -10.46 -3.17 -3.36
C GLY A 81 -11.00 -2.32 -2.22
N GLY A 82 -10.14 -1.69 -1.41
CA GLY A 82 -10.57 -0.75 -0.36
C GLY A 82 -11.39 0.42 -0.91
N SER A 83 -10.96 1.01 -2.03
CA SER A 83 -11.68 2.09 -2.72
C SER A 83 -13.01 1.60 -3.28
N LEU A 84 -13.02 0.43 -3.95
CA LEU A 84 -14.21 -0.21 -4.47
C LEU A 84 -15.24 -0.49 -3.37
N PHE A 85 -14.82 -1.11 -2.27
CA PHE A 85 -15.70 -1.49 -1.18
C PHE A 85 -16.19 -0.30 -0.37
N SER A 86 -15.39 0.77 -0.27
CA SER A 86 -15.85 2.06 0.29
C SER A 86 -16.99 2.64 -0.54
N ALA A 87 -16.84 2.69 -1.88
CA ALA A 87 -17.89 3.17 -2.78
C ALA A 87 -19.13 2.27 -2.75
N MET A 88 -18.92 0.95 -2.81
CA MET A 88 -19.99 -0.05 -2.72
C MET A 88 -20.78 0.10 -1.42
N HIS A 89 -20.12 0.13 -0.25
CA HIS A 89 -20.79 0.24 1.03
C HIS A 89 -21.57 1.55 1.15
N GLY A 90 -20.94 2.69 0.80
CA GLY A 90 -21.60 3.99 0.80
C GLY A 90 -22.86 4.02 -0.08
N SER A 91 -22.77 3.46 -1.29
CA SER A 91 -23.89 3.40 -2.23
C SER A 91 -25.06 2.54 -1.72
N LEU A 92 -24.79 1.35 -1.16
CA LEU A 92 -25.82 0.43 -0.66
C LEU A 92 -26.54 0.94 0.59
N VAL A 93 -25.81 1.59 1.51
CA VAL A 93 -26.41 2.23 2.69
C VAL A 93 -27.28 3.40 2.23
N THR A 94 -26.74 4.29 1.39
CA THR A 94 -27.47 5.48 0.90
C THR A 94 -28.74 5.09 0.13
N SER A 95 -28.69 4.03 -0.69
CA SER A 95 -29.84 3.57 -1.47
C SER A 95 -30.95 2.92 -0.64
N SER A 96 -30.71 2.64 0.64
CA SER A 96 -31.63 1.93 1.52
C SER A 96 -31.99 2.69 2.79
N LEU A 97 -31.72 4.00 2.84
CA LEU A 97 -32.16 4.87 3.91
C LEU A 97 -33.69 4.81 4.06
N VAL A 98 -34.15 4.77 5.31
CA VAL A 98 -35.58 4.91 5.62
C VAL A 98 -35.97 6.37 5.41
N ARG A 99 -37.15 6.61 4.82
CA ARG A 99 -37.61 7.96 4.53
C ARG A 99 -38.10 8.63 5.81
N GLU A 100 -37.28 9.52 6.35
CA GLU A 100 -37.57 10.32 7.56
C GLU A 100 -37.66 11.83 7.28
N THR A 101 -37.51 12.23 6.01
CA THR A 101 -37.52 13.63 5.56
C THR A 101 -38.39 13.82 4.32
N THR A 102 -38.72 15.08 4.04
CA THR A 102 -39.37 15.53 2.80
C THR A 102 -38.37 15.72 1.66
N GLU A 103 -38.88 16.02 0.46
CA GLU A 103 -38.06 16.24 -0.74
C GLU A 103 -37.32 17.59 -0.77
N VAL A 104 -37.71 18.54 0.09
CA VAL A 104 -37.15 19.90 0.13
C VAL A 104 -36.03 20.06 1.16
N GLU A 105 -35.75 19.01 1.94
CA GLU A 105 -34.71 19.01 2.96
C GLU A 105 -33.70 17.87 2.72
N SER A 106 -32.50 17.99 3.28
CA SER A 106 -31.48 16.95 3.16
C SER A 106 -31.90 15.68 3.90
N GLN A 107 -31.74 14.52 3.26
CA GLN A 107 -31.96 13.21 3.88
C GLN A 107 -31.11 12.99 5.14
N ASN A 108 -29.98 13.68 5.27
CA ASN A 108 -29.13 13.60 6.47
C ASN A 108 -29.87 14.04 7.74
N TYR A 109 -30.86 14.94 7.62
CA TYR A 109 -31.66 15.37 8.78
C TYR A 109 -32.59 14.28 9.32
N GLY A 110 -32.80 13.20 8.56
CA GLY A 110 -33.55 12.03 9.00
C GLY A 110 -32.84 11.26 10.12
N TYR A 111 -31.50 11.28 10.14
CA TYR A 111 -30.72 10.69 11.22
C TYR A 111 -30.56 11.65 12.39
N LYS A 112 -30.76 11.16 13.61
CA LYS A 112 -30.49 11.86 14.87
C LYS A 112 -29.33 11.20 15.60
N PHE A 113 -28.36 12.00 16.03
CA PHE A 113 -27.18 11.50 16.73
C PHE A 113 -27.57 10.78 18.04
N GLY A 114 -27.17 9.51 18.15
CA GLY A 114 -27.47 8.67 19.32
C GLY A 114 -28.82 7.96 19.28
N GLN A 115 -29.57 7.99 18.17
CA GLN A 115 -30.77 7.18 18.01
C GLN A 115 -30.46 5.68 18.11
N GLU A 116 -31.41 4.91 18.64
CA GLU A 116 -31.25 3.45 18.83
C GLU A 116 -31.57 2.64 17.58
N GLU A 117 -32.48 3.14 16.73
CA GLU A 117 -32.89 2.45 15.52
C GLU A 117 -31.91 2.67 14.36
N GLU A 118 -31.66 1.61 13.60
CA GLU A 118 -30.83 1.67 12.39
C GLU A 118 -31.47 2.57 11.32
N THR A 119 -30.67 3.44 10.71
CA THR A 119 -31.16 4.46 9.77
C THR A 119 -31.48 3.94 8.36
N TYR A 120 -31.18 2.67 8.08
CA TYR A 120 -31.31 2.06 6.76
C TYR A 120 -31.78 0.62 6.84
N ASN A 121 -32.39 0.12 5.76
CA ASN A 121 -32.89 -1.25 5.68
C ASN A 121 -31.84 -2.19 5.08
N ILE A 122 -31.10 -2.90 5.96
CA ILE A 122 -30.07 -3.86 5.55
C ILE A 122 -30.64 -5.04 4.73
N VAL A 123 -31.90 -5.45 4.97
CA VAL A 123 -32.54 -6.55 4.22
C VAL A 123 -32.79 -6.11 2.77
N ALA A 124 -33.20 -4.86 2.56
CA ALA A 124 -33.35 -4.29 1.23
C ALA A 124 -32.00 -4.18 0.51
N ALA A 125 -30.96 -3.67 1.19
CA ALA A 125 -29.61 -3.58 0.65
C ALA A 125 -29.03 -4.96 0.27
N HIS A 126 -29.12 -5.94 1.18
CA HIS A 126 -28.70 -7.32 0.94
C HIS A 126 -29.49 -7.94 -0.21
N GLY A 127 -30.81 -7.74 -0.25
CA GLY A 127 -31.67 -8.23 -1.31
C GLY A 127 -31.34 -7.65 -2.69
N TYR A 128 -30.98 -6.37 -2.77
CA TYR A 128 -30.53 -5.75 -4.01
C TYR A 128 -29.19 -6.35 -4.45
N PHE A 129 -28.17 -6.31 -3.59
CA PHE A 129 -26.83 -6.76 -3.96
C PHE A 129 -26.75 -8.27 -4.23
N GLY A 130 -27.49 -9.08 -3.48
CA GLY A 130 -27.60 -10.52 -3.69
C GLY A 130 -28.27 -10.90 -5.01
N ARG A 131 -29.12 -10.03 -5.57
CA ARG A 131 -29.68 -10.20 -6.92
C ARG A 131 -28.75 -9.65 -8.01
N LEU A 132 -27.98 -8.61 -7.71
CA LEU A 132 -27.03 -8.01 -8.64
C LEU A 132 -25.90 -8.97 -9.03
N ILE A 133 -25.37 -9.71 -8.05
CA ILE A 133 -24.25 -10.64 -8.25
C ILE A 133 -24.74 -12.09 -8.11
N PHE A 134 -24.87 -12.58 -6.88
CA PHE A 134 -25.57 -13.82 -6.49
C PHE A 134 -25.69 -13.85 -4.96
N GLN A 135 -26.70 -14.54 -4.43
CA GLN A 135 -27.13 -14.40 -3.03
C GLN A 135 -26.01 -14.64 -2.00
N TYR A 136 -25.13 -15.62 -2.25
CA TYR A 136 -24.05 -15.98 -1.33
C TYR A 136 -22.86 -15.00 -1.32
N ALA A 137 -22.75 -14.11 -2.32
CA ALA A 137 -21.71 -13.07 -2.35
C ALA A 137 -22.08 -11.83 -1.52
N SER A 138 -23.31 -11.76 -1.01
CA SER A 138 -23.80 -10.62 -0.24
C SER A 138 -23.73 -10.88 1.26
N PHE A 139 -23.24 -9.90 2.03
CA PHE A 139 -23.24 -9.98 3.48
C PHE A 139 -24.66 -9.75 4.03
N ASN A 140 -25.16 -10.69 4.83
CA ASN A 140 -26.40 -10.53 5.60
C ASN A 140 -26.11 -10.22 7.10
N ASN A 141 -24.83 -10.21 7.50
CA ASN A 141 -24.39 -9.86 8.85
C ASN A 141 -23.53 -8.60 8.80
N SER A 142 -24.03 -7.52 9.42
CA SER A 142 -23.35 -6.21 9.46
C SER A 142 -21.96 -6.30 10.11
N ARG A 143 -21.76 -7.11 11.15
CA ARG A 143 -20.46 -7.25 11.81
C ARG A 143 -19.42 -7.89 10.89
N SER A 144 -19.81 -8.92 10.13
CA SER A 144 -18.93 -9.57 9.15
C SER A 144 -18.57 -8.63 8.01
N LEU A 145 -19.54 -7.85 7.51
CA LEU A 145 -19.30 -6.82 6.50
C LEU A 145 -18.26 -5.80 6.99
N HIS A 146 -18.47 -5.19 8.16
CA HIS A 146 -17.55 -4.16 8.66
C HIS A 146 -16.18 -4.72 9.03
N PHE A 147 -16.11 -5.97 9.50
CA PHE A 147 -14.82 -6.66 9.68
C PHE A 147 -14.08 -6.80 8.35
N PHE A 148 -14.76 -7.23 7.28
CA PHE A 148 -14.17 -7.34 5.95
C PHE A 148 -13.71 -5.98 5.40
N LEU A 149 -14.53 -4.94 5.54
CA LEU A 149 -14.18 -3.57 5.13
C LEU A 149 -12.92 -3.05 5.82
N GLY A 150 -12.73 -3.38 7.10
CA GLY A 150 -11.50 -3.06 7.82
C GLY A 150 -10.32 -3.95 7.43
N ALA A 151 -10.53 -5.26 7.33
CA ALA A 151 -9.46 -6.24 7.12
C ALA A 151 -8.83 -6.15 5.71
N TRP A 152 -9.64 -5.98 4.65
CA TRP A 152 -9.16 -6.00 3.27
C TRP A 152 -8.04 -4.99 2.99
N PRO A 153 -8.25 -3.67 3.20
CA PRO A 153 -7.18 -2.69 2.96
C PRO A 153 -6.02 -2.84 3.95
N VAL A 154 -6.28 -3.18 5.22
CA VAL A 154 -5.22 -3.33 6.25
C VAL A 154 -4.25 -4.44 5.88
N VAL A 155 -4.74 -5.62 5.51
CA VAL A 155 -3.90 -6.75 5.11
C VAL A 155 -3.13 -6.43 3.83
N GLY A 156 -3.77 -5.79 2.84
CA GLY A 156 -3.08 -5.38 1.61
C GLY A 156 -1.90 -4.43 1.88
N ILE A 157 -2.10 -3.40 2.71
CA ILE A 157 -1.03 -2.47 3.07
C ILE A 157 0.06 -3.13 3.91
N TRP A 158 -0.27 -4.08 4.79
CA TRP A 158 0.76 -4.86 5.50
C TRP A 158 1.66 -5.62 4.51
N PHE A 159 1.10 -6.26 3.48
CA PHE A 159 1.93 -6.88 2.45
C PHE A 159 2.79 -5.85 1.72
N THR A 160 2.27 -4.68 1.34
CA THR A 160 3.10 -3.63 0.70
C THR A 160 4.27 -3.21 1.59
N ALA A 161 4.01 -2.97 2.88
CA ALA A 161 5.04 -2.61 3.84
C ALA A 161 6.10 -3.71 3.98
N LEU A 162 5.67 -4.98 4.03
CA LEU A 162 6.58 -6.12 4.00
C LEU A 162 7.39 -6.18 2.70
N GLY A 163 6.77 -5.92 1.55
CA GLY A 163 7.45 -5.93 0.25
C GLY A 163 8.59 -4.93 0.19
N VAL A 164 8.35 -3.68 0.59
CA VAL A 164 9.41 -2.66 0.69
C VAL A 164 10.47 -3.08 1.70
N SER A 165 10.06 -3.62 2.86
CA SER A 165 10.98 -4.07 3.90
C SER A 165 11.84 -5.25 3.49
N THR A 166 11.39 -6.13 2.59
CA THR A 166 12.19 -7.26 2.07
C THR A 166 13.07 -6.85 0.90
N MET A 167 12.58 -5.96 0.02
CA MET A 167 13.38 -5.39 -1.07
C MET A 167 14.50 -4.47 -0.54
N ALA A 168 14.37 -3.93 0.67
CA ALA A 168 15.47 -3.29 1.41
C ALA A 168 16.70 -4.20 1.56
N PHE A 169 16.52 -5.52 1.54
CA PHE A 169 17.59 -6.51 1.58
C PHE A 169 17.76 -7.22 0.23
N ASN A 170 17.40 -6.53 -0.85
CA ASN A 170 17.59 -6.93 -2.25
C ASN A 170 16.89 -8.26 -2.64
N LEU A 171 15.84 -8.65 -1.91
CA LEU A 171 14.91 -9.69 -2.34
C LEU A 171 13.85 -9.07 -3.27
N ASN A 172 14.20 -8.99 -4.54
CA ASN A 172 13.51 -8.21 -5.57
C ASN A 172 12.28 -8.93 -6.16
N GLY A 173 11.53 -8.20 -7.00
CA GLY A 173 10.45 -8.76 -7.80
C GLY A 173 10.91 -9.85 -8.76
N PHE A 174 9.96 -10.62 -9.31
CA PHE A 174 10.30 -11.70 -10.24
C PHE A 174 11.09 -11.19 -11.44
N ASN A 175 12.09 -11.97 -11.84
CA ASN A 175 12.89 -11.74 -13.03
C ASN A 175 12.60 -12.83 -14.05
N PHE A 176 11.91 -12.47 -15.13
CA PHE A 176 11.60 -13.35 -16.26
C PHE A 176 12.31 -12.92 -17.55
N ASN A 177 13.42 -12.19 -17.43
CA ASN A 177 14.20 -11.74 -18.58
C ASN A 177 14.69 -12.94 -19.38
N ASN A 178 14.49 -12.93 -20.69
CA ASN A 178 14.89 -13.98 -21.62
C ASN A 178 14.35 -15.38 -21.25
N SER A 179 13.22 -15.46 -20.53
CA SER A 179 12.70 -16.76 -20.02
C SER A 179 12.06 -17.64 -21.08
N VAL A 180 11.68 -17.08 -22.24
CA VAL A 180 11.11 -17.84 -23.36
C VAL A 180 12.13 -17.93 -24.49
N ILE A 181 12.43 -19.16 -24.89
CA ILE A 181 13.45 -19.47 -25.90
C ILE A 181 12.82 -20.40 -26.95
N ASP A 182 13.13 -20.19 -28.22
CA ASP A 182 12.71 -21.07 -29.30
C ASP A 182 13.57 -22.34 -29.39
N SER A 183 13.22 -23.26 -30.30
CA SER A 183 13.96 -24.52 -30.48
C SER A 183 15.40 -24.34 -30.99
N GLN A 184 15.76 -23.15 -31.47
CA GLN A 184 17.10 -22.80 -31.95
C GLN A 184 17.94 -22.09 -30.88
N GLY A 185 17.40 -21.88 -29.66
CA GLY A 185 18.09 -21.16 -28.61
C GLY A 185 17.96 -19.64 -28.70
N ARG A 186 17.08 -19.10 -29.55
CA ARG A 186 16.86 -17.65 -29.69
C ARG A 186 15.81 -17.18 -28.69
N VAL A 187 16.08 -16.05 -28.05
CA VAL A 187 15.14 -15.42 -27.11
C VAL A 187 13.90 -14.93 -27.87
N ILE A 188 12.72 -15.24 -27.32
CA ILE A 188 11.46 -14.64 -27.73
C ILE A 188 11.03 -13.67 -26.62
N ASN A 189 11.10 -12.37 -26.91
CA ASN A 189 10.75 -11.35 -25.94
C ASN A 189 9.28 -11.44 -25.52
N THR A 190 9.05 -11.18 -24.24
CA THR A 190 7.75 -11.06 -23.57
C THR A 190 7.57 -9.64 -23.04
N TRP A 191 6.43 -9.37 -22.40
CA TRP A 191 6.23 -8.10 -21.68
C TRP A 191 7.22 -7.88 -20.53
N ALA A 192 7.75 -8.95 -19.93
CA ALA A 192 8.79 -8.83 -18.89
C ALA A 192 10.08 -8.22 -19.48
N ASP A 193 10.46 -8.62 -20.70
CA ASP A 193 11.62 -8.07 -21.38
C ASP A 193 11.42 -6.59 -21.74
N ILE A 194 10.19 -6.18 -22.09
CA ILE A 194 9.87 -4.77 -22.32
C ILE A 194 9.95 -3.96 -21.03
N ILE A 195 9.46 -4.48 -19.90
CA ILE A 195 9.62 -3.86 -18.57
C ILE A 195 11.11 -3.72 -18.25
N ASN A 196 11.92 -4.75 -18.50
CA ASN A 196 13.35 -4.71 -18.29
C ASN A 196 14.03 -3.59 -19.10
N ARG A 197 13.60 -3.34 -20.35
CA ARG A 197 14.10 -2.19 -21.13
C ARG A 197 13.76 -0.84 -20.50
N ALA A 198 12.58 -0.71 -19.90
CA ALA A 198 12.21 0.52 -19.17
C ALA A 198 13.05 0.68 -17.89
N ASN A 199 13.25 -0.40 -17.13
CA ASN A 199 14.08 -0.40 -15.93
C ASN A 199 15.53 0.02 -16.27
N LEU A 200 16.12 -0.55 -17.32
CA LEU A 200 17.45 -0.16 -17.80
C LEU A 200 17.55 1.34 -18.12
N GLY A 201 16.50 1.93 -18.72
CA GLY A 201 16.46 3.36 -19.00
C GLY A 201 16.46 4.23 -17.74
N MET A 202 15.84 3.75 -16.66
CA MET A 202 15.87 4.41 -15.34
C MET A 202 17.24 4.22 -14.69
N GLU A 203 17.75 2.99 -14.68
CA GLU A 203 19.04 2.59 -14.09
C GLU A 203 20.20 3.42 -14.66
N VAL A 204 20.32 3.54 -15.99
CA VAL A 204 21.46 4.28 -16.59
C VAL A 204 21.39 5.79 -16.43
N MET A 205 20.24 6.34 -16.02
CA MET A 205 20.02 7.79 -15.90
C MET A 205 19.97 8.28 -14.45
N HIS A 206 19.59 7.43 -13.51
CA HIS A 206 19.51 7.82 -12.09
C HIS A 206 20.91 8.09 -11.53
N GLU A 207 20.99 9.06 -10.62
CA GLU A 207 22.24 9.50 -9.99
C GLU A 207 23.45 9.64 -10.95
N ARG A 208 23.22 10.26 -12.12
CA ARG A 208 24.17 10.37 -13.25
C ARG A 208 25.63 10.78 -12.96
N ASN A 209 25.93 11.29 -11.75
CA ASN A 209 27.25 11.74 -11.33
C ASN A 209 27.78 11.00 -10.07
N ALA A 210 27.07 9.99 -9.56
CA ALA A 210 27.43 9.28 -8.32
C ALA A 210 28.24 8.00 -8.57
N HIS A 211 28.00 7.32 -9.69
CA HIS A 211 28.58 6.01 -9.99
C HIS A 211 29.95 6.12 -10.69
N ASN A 212 31.00 5.57 -10.05
CA ASN A 212 32.35 5.47 -10.63
C ASN A 212 32.72 4.05 -11.10
N PHE A 213 31.87 3.06 -10.77
CA PHE A 213 32.06 1.65 -11.09
C PHE A 213 30.86 1.13 -11.91
N PRO A 214 31.02 0.05 -12.69
CA PRO A 214 29.97 -0.42 -13.61
C PRO A 214 28.82 -1.16 -12.92
N LEU A 215 28.92 -1.48 -11.63
CA LEU A 215 27.88 -2.14 -10.87
C LEU A 215 27.44 -1.21 -9.74
N ASP A 216 26.14 -0.99 -9.65
CA ASP A 216 25.51 -0.32 -8.53
C ASP A 216 25.22 -1.35 -7.42
N LEU A 217 26.06 -1.35 -6.40
CA LEU A 217 25.98 -2.25 -5.26
C LEU A 217 26.07 -1.40 -3.99
N ALA A 218 25.02 -1.43 -3.17
CA ALA A 218 24.98 -0.74 -1.88
C ALA A 218 25.72 -1.48 -0.74
N ALA A 219 26.22 -2.69 -0.99
CA ALA A 219 26.98 -3.49 -0.02
C ALA A 219 28.49 -3.49 -0.35
N GLY A 220 29.24 -2.55 0.24
CA GLY A 220 30.70 -2.45 0.20
C GLY A 220 31.34 -2.46 1.60
N GLU A 221 32.67 -2.43 1.69
CA GLU A 221 33.38 -2.30 2.97
C GLU A 221 32.95 -1.00 3.69
N SER A 222 32.66 -1.10 4.99
CA SER A 222 32.28 0.06 5.80
C SER A 222 33.40 1.11 5.78
N ALA A 223 33.15 2.27 5.20
CA ALA A 223 34.05 3.41 5.36
C ALA A 223 34.09 3.78 6.86
N PRO A 224 35.27 3.91 7.48
CA PRO A 224 35.35 4.29 8.88
C PRO A 224 34.73 5.67 9.08
N VAL A 225 33.83 5.79 10.06
CA VAL A 225 33.23 7.06 10.43
C VAL A 225 34.34 8.00 10.89
N ALA A 226 34.46 9.17 10.25
CA ALA A 226 35.40 10.20 10.67
C ALA A 226 34.99 10.72 12.06
N LEU A 227 35.67 10.24 13.11
CA LEU A 227 35.44 10.64 14.50
C LEU A 227 36.01 12.03 14.82
N THR A 228 36.76 12.62 13.89
CA THR A 228 37.43 13.92 14.03
C THR A 228 37.20 14.77 12.79
N ALA A 229 36.72 15.98 12.99
CA ALA A 229 36.54 16.96 11.93
C ALA A 229 37.90 17.32 11.29
N PRO A 230 37.97 17.52 9.97
CA PRO A 230 39.20 17.93 9.30
C PRO A 230 39.66 19.31 9.81
N VAL A 231 40.95 19.44 10.08
CA VAL A 231 41.55 20.72 10.46
C VAL A 231 41.60 21.60 9.21
N ILE A 232 40.88 22.72 9.25
CA ILE A 232 40.98 23.75 8.22
C ILE A 232 42.28 24.52 8.51
N ASN A 233 43.34 24.22 7.74
CA ASN A 233 44.52 25.07 7.70
C ASN A 233 44.20 26.24 6.77
N GLY A 234 44.04 27.43 7.37
CA GLY A 234 43.93 28.71 6.65
C GLY A 234 45.26 29.22 6.13
#